data_AF-A0A251WJ75-F1
#
_entry.id   AF-A0A251WJ75-F1
#
_cell.length_a   1.000
_cell.length_b   1.000
_cell.length_c   1.000
_cell.angle_alpha   90.00
_cell.angle_beta   90.00
_cell.angle_gamma   90.00
#
_symmetry.space_group_name_H-M   'P 1'
#
loop_
_entity.id
_entity.type
_entity.pdbx_description
1 polymer ?
#
loop_
_entity_poly.entity_id
_entity_poly.type
_entity_poly.pdbx_seq_one_letter_code
_entity_poly.pdbx_strand_id
1 'polypeptide(L)'
;MRHFLKSAIVSSLSLAAIGVAAIQPALAENRVYVPIRLTPGQEIRDSLTDRDIPTGQGGFARDYLVVLQAGDQIAIDLVSDVFDPMVVLMTQDGNKIGENDDGPDGTPNSLLFMRITKTGEYIIRVQSFGETAGGPFRLMVERLQKVKS
;
A
#
# COMPACT_ATOMS: atom_id res chain seq x y z
N MET A 1 72.52 -5.43 15.02
CA MET A 1 72.49 -4.61 13.79
C MET A 1 71.82 -5.44 12.71
N ARG A 2 70.64 -5.02 12.21
CA ARG A 2 70.03 -5.20 10.85
C ARG A 2 70.45 -6.45 10.03
N HIS A 3 69.63 -7.26 9.35
CA HIS A 3 68.23 -7.26 8.87
C HIS A 3 68.00 -8.61 8.12
N PHE A 4 66.74 -9.09 8.08
CA PHE A 4 66.02 -9.89 7.06
C PHE A 4 66.72 -11.06 6.28
N LEU A 5 66.08 -12.22 6.10
CA LEU A 5 65.09 -12.43 5.02
C LEU A 5 64.10 -13.58 5.27
N LYS A 6 62.97 -13.49 4.56
CA LYS A 6 61.73 -14.25 4.67
C LYS A 6 61.73 -15.54 3.84
N SER A 7 60.83 -16.44 4.28
CA SER A 7 59.95 -17.31 3.48
C SER A 7 60.41 -18.75 3.16
N ALA A 8 59.62 -19.71 3.65
CA ALA A 8 59.24 -20.90 2.88
C ALA A 8 57.87 -21.41 3.38
N ILE A 9 57.03 -21.73 2.39
CA ILE A 9 55.62 -22.19 2.42
C ILE A 9 55.61 -23.64 2.98
N VAL A 10 54.52 -24.18 3.57
CA VAL A 10 53.62 -25.14 2.89
C VAL A 10 52.57 -25.73 3.86
N SER A 11 51.28 -25.60 3.44
CA SER A 11 50.09 -26.49 3.58
C SER A 11 49.66 -27.02 4.97
N SER A 12 48.56 -26.56 5.56
CA SER A 12 47.13 -26.83 5.30
C SER A 12 46.55 -28.05 6.01
N LEU A 13 45.55 -27.81 6.86
CA LEU A 13 44.38 -28.68 6.97
C LEU A 13 43.18 -27.82 7.40
N SER A 14 42.50 -27.21 6.43
CA SER A 14 41.21 -26.57 6.68
C SER A 14 40.14 -27.65 6.64
N LEU A 15 39.51 -27.90 7.78
CA LEU A 15 38.35 -28.77 7.91
C LEU A 15 37.17 -28.09 7.19
N ALA A 16 36.75 -28.63 6.04
CA ALA A 16 35.54 -28.18 5.38
C ALA A 16 34.32 -28.66 6.18
N ALA A 17 33.75 -27.78 7.01
CA ALA A 17 32.41 -28.00 7.54
C ALA A 17 31.42 -27.71 6.40
N ILE A 18 30.80 -28.76 5.86
CA ILE A 18 29.67 -28.64 4.95
C ILE A 18 28.51 -28.08 5.77
N GLY A 19 28.33 -26.76 5.75
CA GLY A 19 27.16 -26.11 6.31
C GLY A 19 25.95 -26.45 5.43
N VAL A 20 25.13 -27.40 5.85
CA VAL A 20 23.78 -27.54 5.30
C VAL A 20 23.03 -26.29 5.73
N ALA A 21 22.84 -25.35 4.80
CA ALA A 21 21.95 -24.22 5.04
C ALA A 21 20.57 -24.80 5.35
N ALA A 22 20.13 -24.66 6.60
CA ALA A 22 18.76 -24.97 6.96
C ALA A 22 17.87 -24.05 6.11
N ILE A 23 17.16 -24.64 5.15
CA ILE A 23 16.05 -23.96 4.49
C ILE A 23 14.99 -23.85 5.57
N GLN A 24 15.01 -22.76 6.33
CA GLN A 24 13.90 -22.44 7.22
C GLN A 24 12.71 -22.21 6.28
N PRO A 25 11.63 -23.01 6.37
CA PRO A 25 10.41 -22.61 5.71
C PRO A 25 10.05 -21.25 6.31
N ALA A 26 10.04 -20.21 5.48
CA ALA A 26 9.38 -18.98 5.85
C ALA A 26 7.95 -19.39 6.17
N LEU A 27 7.61 -19.46 7.45
CA LEU A 27 6.22 -19.54 7.87
C LEU A 27 5.63 -18.24 7.34
N ALA A 28 4.97 -18.31 6.18
CA ALA A 28 4.14 -17.24 5.71
C ALA A 28 3.17 -16.99 6.86
N GLU A 29 3.37 -15.92 7.61
CA GLU A 29 2.43 -15.51 8.63
C GLU A 29 1.11 -15.35 7.89
N ASN A 30 0.17 -16.26 8.14
CA ASN A 30 -1.18 -16.16 7.62
C ASN A 30 -1.86 -15.01 8.37
N ARG A 31 -1.38 -13.78 8.14
CA ARG A 31 -1.99 -12.57 8.63
C ARG A 31 -3.34 -12.52 7.96
N VAL A 32 -4.37 -12.78 8.75
CA VAL A 32 -5.74 -12.57 8.32
C VAL A 32 -5.79 -11.13 7.86
N TYR A 33 -5.99 -10.97 6.55
CA TYR A 33 -6.11 -9.66 5.94
C TYR A 33 -7.37 -9.00 6.48
N VAL A 34 -7.21 -7.88 7.19
CA VAL A 34 -8.31 -7.11 7.77
C VAL A 34 -8.15 -5.65 7.36
N PRO A 35 -9.02 -5.12 6.48
CA PRO A 35 -9.03 -3.71 6.14
C PRO A 35 -9.22 -2.81 7.36
N ILE A 36 -8.58 -1.65 7.34
CA ILE A 36 -8.69 -0.67 8.43
C ILE A 36 -10.04 0.05 8.32
N ARG A 37 -10.81 0.13 9.40
CA ARG A 37 -12.08 0.87 9.37
C ARG A 37 -11.85 2.38 9.32
N LEU A 38 -12.55 3.03 8.40
CA LEU A 38 -12.56 4.48 8.21
C LEU A 38 -13.95 5.03 8.56
N THR A 39 -13.96 6.19 9.21
CA THR A 39 -15.19 6.98 9.45
C THR A 39 -15.21 8.15 8.47
N PRO A 40 -16.25 8.31 7.63
CA PRO A 40 -16.34 9.46 6.73
C PRO A 40 -16.22 10.79 7.48
N GLY A 41 -15.50 11.76 6.89
CA GLY A 41 -15.17 13.05 7.46
C GLY A 41 -13.90 13.07 8.33
N GLN A 42 -13.23 11.93 8.52
CA GLN A 42 -11.95 11.85 9.21
C GLN A 42 -10.80 11.76 8.19
N GLU A 43 -9.82 12.66 8.31
CA GLU A 43 -8.56 12.54 7.57
C GLU A 43 -7.74 11.39 8.16
N ILE A 44 -7.26 10.51 7.29
CA ILE A 44 -6.26 9.50 7.61
C ILE A 44 -4.91 9.95 7.06
N ARG A 45 -3.88 9.87 7.90
CA ARG A 45 -2.46 9.98 7.49
C ARG A 45 -1.80 8.64 7.73
N ASP A 46 -1.28 8.04 6.67
CA ASP A 46 -0.71 6.69 6.71
C ASP A 46 0.42 6.56 5.68
N SER A 47 1.02 5.38 5.57
CA SER A 47 2.05 5.07 4.58
C SER A 47 1.81 3.71 3.91
N LEU A 48 2.01 3.68 2.59
CA LEU A 48 2.23 2.42 1.87
C LEU A 48 3.65 1.94 2.13
N THR A 49 3.79 0.66 2.42
CA THR A 49 5.05 -0.01 2.79
C THR A 49 5.14 -1.39 2.16
N ASP A 50 6.31 -2.02 2.25
CA ASP A 50 6.55 -3.39 1.78
C ASP A 50 5.77 -4.48 2.52
N ARG A 51 5.03 -4.12 3.55
CA ARG A 51 4.14 -5.02 4.30
C ARG A 51 2.71 -5.00 3.78
N ASP A 52 2.42 -4.14 2.81
CA ASP A 52 1.10 -3.96 2.22
C ASP A 52 0.89 -4.86 0.99
N ILE A 53 -0.30 -4.81 0.40
CA ILE A 53 -0.68 -5.69 -0.70
C ILE A 53 0.20 -5.37 -1.92
N PRO A 54 1.02 -6.30 -2.44
CA PRO A 54 1.78 -6.03 -3.64
C PRO A 54 0.83 -5.89 -4.84
N THR A 55 1.01 -4.84 -5.65
CA THR A 55 0.19 -4.61 -6.85
C THR A 55 0.63 -5.48 -8.04
N GLY A 56 1.80 -6.10 -7.95
CA GLY A 56 2.45 -6.82 -9.05
C GLY A 56 3.14 -5.91 -10.07
N GLN A 57 3.09 -4.59 -9.88
CA GLN A 57 3.73 -3.58 -10.73
C GLN A 57 4.87 -2.83 -10.01
N GLY A 58 5.38 -3.39 -8.91
CA GLY A 58 6.41 -2.77 -8.07
C GLY A 58 5.85 -1.86 -6.95
N GLY A 59 4.55 -1.54 -7.00
CA GLY A 59 3.84 -0.79 -5.98
C GLY A 59 3.18 -1.63 -4.88
N PHE A 60 2.64 -0.92 -3.90
CA PHE A 60 1.85 -1.50 -2.81
C PHE A 60 0.46 -0.89 -2.72
N ALA A 61 -0.45 -1.59 -2.06
CA ALA A 61 -1.83 -1.18 -1.85
C ALA A 61 -2.32 -1.53 -0.44
N ARG A 62 -3.18 -0.68 0.11
CA ARG A 62 -3.81 -0.87 1.42
C ARG A 62 -5.30 -0.59 1.29
N ASP A 63 -6.13 -1.41 1.94
CA ASP A 63 -7.58 -1.19 1.91
C ASP A 63 -8.11 -0.68 3.24
N TYR A 64 -9.10 0.18 3.10
CA TYR A 64 -9.89 0.77 4.16
C TYR A 64 -11.36 0.39 3.98
N LEU A 65 -12.02 0.03 5.07
CA LEU A 65 -13.44 -0.32 5.06
C LEU A 65 -14.28 0.87 5.51
N VAL A 66 -15.32 1.18 4.74
CA VAL A 66 -16.24 2.28 5.01
C VAL A 66 -17.69 1.81 4.88
N VAL A 67 -18.56 2.28 5.78
CA VAL A 67 -20.01 2.02 5.70
C VAL A 67 -20.69 3.19 4.97
N LEU A 68 -21.35 2.89 3.87
CA LEU A 68 -22.04 3.86 3.02
C LEU A 68 -23.51 3.50 2.86
N GLN A 69 -24.34 4.51 2.62
CA GLN A 69 -25.79 4.36 2.46
C GLN A 69 -26.20 4.61 1.01
N ALA A 70 -27.23 3.90 0.54
CA ALA A 70 -27.84 4.21 -0.74
C ALA A 70 -28.30 5.68 -0.78
N GLY A 71 -27.91 6.40 -1.83
CA GLY A 71 -28.16 7.83 -1.98
C GLY A 71 -27.00 8.73 -1.54
N ASP A 72 -26.02 8.20 -0.80
CA ASP A 72 -24.80 8.96 -0.47
C ASP A 72 -24.13 9.44 -1.77
N GLN A 73 -23.73 10.71 -1.76
CA GLN A 73 -22.74 11.24 -2.72
C GLN A 73 -21.46 11.43 -1.95
N ILE A 74 -20.38 10.79 -2.39
CA ILE A 74 -19.10 10.85 -1.70
C ILE A 74 -18.02 11.46 -2.60
N ALA A 75 -17.05 12.10 -1.95
CA ALA A 75 -15.76 12.44 -2.52
C ALA A 75 -14.69 11.66 -1.76
N ILE A 76 -13.76 11.04 -2.48
CA ILE A 76 -12.59 10.39 -1.93
C ILE A 76 -11.37 11.14 -2.46
N ASP A 77 -10.69 11.85 -1.57
CA ASP A 77 -9.50 12.65 -1.85
C ASP A 77 -8.27 11.89 -1.35
N LEU A 78 -7.31 11.65 -2.25
CA LEU A 78 -6.10 10.90 -1.97
C LEU A 78 -4.89 11.69 -2.46
N VAL A 79 -4.05 12.10 -1.52
CA VAL A 79 -2.90 12.98 -1.79
C VAL A 79 -1.61 12.32 -1.36
N SER A 80 -0.60 12.39 -2.23
CA SER A 80 0.76 11.94 -1.94
C SER A 80 1.78 12.83 -2.65
N ASP A 81 2.80 13.25 -1.91
CA ASP A 81 3.91 14.05 -2.45
C ASP A 81 5.08 13.17 -2.95
N VAL A 82 4.97 11.83 -2.83
CA VAL A 82 6.10 10.89 -3.01
C VAL A 82 5.86 9.79 -4.05
N PHE A 83 4.61 9.45 -4.32
CA PHE A 83 4.22 8.45 -5.34
C PHE A 83 3.02 8.98 -6.11
N ASP A 84 2.69 8.33 -7.21
CA ASP A 84 1.50 8.58 -8.01
C ASP A 84 0.31 7.80 -7.42
N PRO A 85 -0.59 8.45 -6.64
CA PRO A 85 -1.67 7.74 -5.98
C PRO A 85 -2.80 7.37 -6.93
N MET A 86 -3.40 6.21 -6.66
CA MET A 86 -4.66 5.81 -7.27
C MET A 86 -5.61 5.32 -6.18
N VAL A 87 -6.87 5.76 -6.27
CA VAL A 87 -7.96 5.28 -5.43
C VAL A 87 -8.85 4.32 -6.21
N VAL A 88 -9.22 3.20 -5.59
CA VAL A 88 -10.19 2.25 -6.13
C VAL A 88 -11.30 2.02 -5.10
N LEU A 89 -12.55 2.20 -5.50
CA LEU A 89 -13.72 1.89 -4.70
C LEU A 89 -14.31 0.55 -5.16
N MET A 90 -14.48 -0.38 -4.22
CA MET A 90 -15.02 -1.72 -4.45
C MET A 90 -16.17 -2.02 -3.50
N THR A 91 -17.07 -2.92 -3.92
CA THR A 91 -18.01 -3.58 -3.01
C THR A 91 -17.26 -4.49 -2.03
N GLN A 92 -17.89 -4.90 -0.93
CA GLN A 92 -17.32 -5.89 0.00
C GLN A 92 -16.87 -7.20 -0.67
N ASP A 93 -17.54 -7.63 -1.74
CA ASP A 93 -17.16 -8.83 -2.52
C ASP A 93 -15.97 -8.60 -3.49
N GLY A 94 -15.33 -7.42 -3.46
CA GLY A 94 -14.18 -7.07 -4.29
C GLY A 94 -14.51 -6.57 -5.70
N ASN A 95 -15.79 -6.41 -6.06
CA ASN A 95 -16.14 -5.83 -7.37
C ASN A 95 -15.81 -4.33 -7.40
N LYS A 96 -14.94 -3.92 -8.33
CA LYS A 96 -14.64 -2.51 -8.58
C LYS A 96 -15.87 -1.77 -9.11
N ILE A 97 -16.17 -0.64 -8.50
CA ILE A 97 -17.28 0.24 -8.91
C ILE A 97 -16.83 1.66 -9.29
N GLY A 98 -15.59 2.03 -8.98
CA GLY A 98 -14.98 3.27 -9.42
C GLY A 98 -13.49 3.31 -9.12
N GLU A 99 -12.75 4.10 -9.87
CA GLU A 99 -11.35 4.40 -9.62
C GLU A 99 -10.98 5.76 -10.19
N ASN A 100 -9.92 6.35 -9.66
CA ASN A 100 -9.30 7.53 -10.23
C ASN A 100 -7.83 7.62 -9.78
N ASP A 101 -6.97 8.15 -10.64
CA ASP A 101 -5.56 8.46 -10.40
C ASP A 101 -5.26 9.96 -10.60
N ASP A 102 -6.15 10.72 -11.23
CA ASP A 102 -5.90 12.13 -11.55
C ASP A 102 -6.69 13.13 -10.70
N GLY A 103 -6.11 14.31 -10.49
CA GLY A 103 -6.73 15.44 -9.81
C GLY A 103 -7.33 16.44 -10.78
N PRO A 104 -8.37 17.22 -10.40
CA PRO A 104 -8.94 18.25 -11.26
C PRO A 104 -7.98 19.42 -11.53
N ASP A 105 -6.89 19.53 -10.78
CA ASP A 105 -5.83 20.53 -10.90
C ASP A 105 -4.67 20.08 -11.81
N GLY A 106 -4.75 18.88 -12.39
CA GLY A 106 -3.70 18.29 -13.22
C GLY A 106 -2.51 17.74 -12.43
N THR A 107 -2.65 17.60 -11.11
CA THR A 107 -1.69 16.86 -10.28
C THR A 107 -2.02 15.36 -10.30
N PRO A 108 -1.05 14.47 -9.99
CA PRO A 108 -1.30 13.04 -9.85
C PRO A 108 -2.10 12.69 -8.57
N ASN A 109 -2.60 13.67 -7.80
CA ASN A 109 -3.43 13.37 -6.63
C ASN A 109 -4.81 12.92 -7.09
N SER A 110 -5.35 11.84 -6.52
CA SER A 110 -6.63 11.30 -6.99
C SER A 110 -7.83 11.93 -6.29
N LEU A 111 -8.85 12.31 -7.07
CA LEU A 111 -10.15 12.73 -6.53
C LEU A 111 -11.31 11.95 -7.17
N LEU A 112 -11.92 11.02 -6.42
CA LEU A 112 -13.03 10.21 -6.92
C LEU A 112 -14.37 10.68 -6.35
N PHE A 113 -15.30 11.05 -7.24
CA PHE A 113 -16.70 11.30 -6.88
C PHE A 113 -17.57 10.08 -7.20
N MET A 114 -18.42 9.67 -6.25
CA MET A 114 -19.30 8.52 -6.44
C MET A 114 -20.70 8.74 -5.87
N ARG A 115 -21.72 8.24 -6.57
CA ARG A 115 -23.07 8.07 -6.04
C ARG A 115 -23.28 6.62 -5.63
N ILE A 116 -23.55 6.40 -4.34
CA ILE A 116 -23.77 5.08 -3.78
C ILE A 116 -25.21 4.63 -4.05
N THR A 117 -25.37 3.45 -4.64
CA THR A 117 -26.69 2.92 -5.05
C THR A 117 -27.23 1.85 -4.10
N LYS A 118 -26.37 1.28 -3.23
CA LYS A 118 -26.74 0.23 -2.28
C LYS A 118 -26.12 0.55 -0.92
N THR A 119 -26.87 0.33 0.15
CA THR A 119 -26.33 0.43 1.52
C THR A 119 -25.46 -0.79 1.81
N GLY A 120 -24.28 -0.59 2.38
CA GLY A 120 -23.39 -1.68 2.73
C GLY A 120 -21.99 -1.24 3.12
N GLU A 121 -21.13 -2.24 3.33
CA GLU A 121 -19.69 -2.04 3.48
C GLU A 121 -19.03 -1.94 2.10
N TYR A 122 -18.12 -1.00 1.98
CA TYR A 122 -17.31 -0.75 0.80
C TYR A 122 -15.84 -0.77 1.18
N ILE A 123 -15.02 -1.07 0.19
CA ILE A 123 -13.57 -1.13 0.30
C ILE A 123 -13.00 0.02 -0.52
N ILE A 124 -12.23 0.90 0.13
CA ILE A 124 -11.43 1.92 -0.51
C ILE A 124 -9.99 1.42 -0.50
N ARG A 125 -9.46 1.12 -1.68
CA ARG A 125 -8.05 0.77 -1.87
C ARG A 125 -7.27 2.03 -2.24
N VAL A 126 -6.24 2.30 -1.47
CA VAL A 126 -5.16 3.22 -1.80
C VAL A 126 -4.04 2.38 -2.41
N GLN A 127 -3.55 2.75 -3.59
CA GLN A 127 -2.42 2.07 -4.20
C GLN A 127 -1.45 3.06 -4.84
N SER A 128 -0.17 2.70 -4.86
CA SER A 128 0.80 3.43 -5.69
C SER A 128 0.77 2.91 -7.12
N PHE A 129 0.83 3.84 -8.07
CA PHE A 129 1.01 3.58 -9.48
C PHE A 129 2.47 3.88 -9.89
N GLY A 130 3.01 3.12 -10.84
CA GLY A 130 4.36 3.33 -11.37
C GLY A 130 5.51 2.78 -10.50
N GLU A 131 6.71 3.35 -10.70
CA GLU A 131 7.98 2.79 -10.19
C GLU A 131 8.22 3.03 -8.69
N THR A 132 7.51 3.97 -8.07
CA THR A 132 7.64 4.21 -6.63
C THR A 132 6.81 3.21 -5.84
N ALA A 133 7.48 2.41 -5.03
CA ALA A 133 6.84 1.33 -4.30
C ALA A 133 5.76 1.80 -3.31
N GLY A 134 5.93 2.98 -2.70
CA GLY A 134 4.96 3.58 -1.79
C GLY A 134 5.57 4.69 -0.95
N GLY A 135 4.84 5.13 0.08
CA GLY A 135 5.28 6.12 1.05
C GLY A 135 4.10 6.83 1.71
N PRO A 136 4.31 7.99 2.37
CA PRO A 136 3.26 8.68 3.11
C PRO A 136 2.17 9.22 2.19
N PHE A 137 0.92 9.18 2.66
CA PHE A 137 -0.24 9.76 1.99
C PHE A 137 -1.26 10.32 2.98
N ARG A 138 -2.20 11.12 2.46
CA ARG A 138 -3.42 11.54 3.14
C ARG A 138 -4.63 11.02 2.39
N LEU A 139 -5.58 10.45 3.12
CA LEU A 139 -6.85 9.96 2.59
C LEU A 139 -8.00 10.64 3.34
N MET A 140 -8.94 11.23 2.60
CA MET A 140 -10.19 11.78 3.13
C MET A 140 -11.37 11.22 2.36
N VAL A 141 -12.43 10.85 3.09
CA VAL A 141 -13.70 10.39 2.51
C VAL A 141 -14.81 11.26 3.06
N GLU A 142 -15.41 12.09 2.20
CA GLU A 142 -16.46 13.00 2.61
C GLU A 142 -17.81 12.58 2.04
N ARG A 143 -18.87 12.67 2.85
CA ARG A 143 -20.25 12.65 2.37
C ARG A 143 -20.64 14.08 1.99
N LEU A 144 -20.85 14.30 0.70
CA LEU A 144 -21.23 15.59 0.17
C LEU A 144 -22.66 15.94 0.61
N GLN A 145 -22.77 17.00 1.39
CA GLN A 145 -24.06 17.52 1.80
C GLN A 145 -24.74 18.20 0.62
N LYS A 146 -26.02 17.90 0.42
CA LYS A 146 -26.83 18.66 -0.53
C LYS A 146 -27.04 20.06 0.05
N VAL A 147 -26.44 21.08 -0.57
CA VAL A 147 -26.74 22.47 -0.21
C VAL A 147 -28.21 22.70 -0.53
N LYS A 148 -29.02 22.99 0.50
CA LYS A 148 -30.43 23.35 0.28
C LYS A 148 -30.45 24.68 -0.47
N SER A 149 -30.99 24.65 -1.69
CA SER A 149 -31.34 25.84 -2.46
C SER A 149 -32.65 26.43 -1.96
#